data_AF-A0A673GUE6-F1
#
_entry.id   AF-A0A673GUE6-F1
#
_cell.length_a   1.000
_cell.length_b   1.000
_cell.length_c   1.000
_cell.angle_alpha   90.00
_cell.angle_beta   90.00
_cell.angle_gamma   90.00
#
_symmetry.space_group_name_H-M   'P 1'
#
loop_
_entity.id
_entity.type
_entity.pdbx_description
1 polymer ?
#
loop_
_entity_poly.entity_id
_entity_poly.type
_entity_poly.pdbx_seq_one_letter_code
_entity_poly.pdbx_strand_id
1 'polypeptide(L)'
;MSSWQSYVDNLMSDGSCQDSAIVGCNSDSKYVWAAQEGGTFVNITPTEIDVLVGKDRESFFTNGLTLGSKKCSVIRDSLLVDNDWTMDIRTKILVLVMGKEGVHGGGLNKKAYSMAKYLRDSGF
;
A
#
# COMPACT_ATOMS: atom_id res chain seq x y z
N MET A 1 -1.88 8.07 -20.16
CA MET A 1 -1.48 7.42 -18.90
C MET A 1 -1.71 8.41 -17.78
N SER A 2 -2.37 8.01 -16.69
CA SER A 2 -2.57 8.89 -15.53
C SER A 2 -1.22 9.27 -14.91
N SER A 3 -1.11 10.44 -14.27
CA SER A 3 0.10 10.85 -13.55
C SER A 3 0.48 9.88 -12.42
N TRP A 4 -0.47 9.06 -11.96
CA TRP A 4 -0.25 8.08 -10.90
C TRP A 4 0.42 6.80 -11.38
N GLN A 5 0.21 6.42 -12.65
CA GLN A 5 0.76 5.20 -13.22
C GLN A 5 2.30 5.21 -13.22
N SER A 6 2.93 6.37 -13.44
CA SER A 6 4.40 6.47 -13.41
C SER A 6 4.99 6.13 -12.03
N TYR A 7 4.26 6.34 -10.94
CA TYR A 7 4.72 5.94 -9.60
C TYR A 7 4.65 4.42 -9.42
N VAL A 8 3.60 3.78 -9.95
CA VAL A 8 3.47 2.32 -9.99
C VAL A 8 4.61 1.74 -10.83
N ASP A 9 4.84 2.26 -12.04
CA ASP A 9 5.91 1.80 -12.92
C ASP A 9 7.29 1.96 -12.25
N ASN A 10 7.51 3.05 -11.52
CA ASN A 10 8.73 3.26 -10.74
C ASN A 10 8.90 2.21 -9.63
N LEU A 11 7.84 1.89 -8.87
CA LEU A 11 7.86 0.85 -7.85
C LEU A 11 8.17 -0.54 -8.43
N MET A 12 7.73 -0.81 -9.66
CA MET A 12 7.93 -2.07 -10.38
C MET A 12 9.29 -2.17 -11.09
N SER A 13 9.97 -1.04 -11.32
CA SER A 13 11.10 -0.91 -12.25
C SER A 13 12.33 -1.80 -11.95
N ASP A 14 12.64 -2.06 -10.68
CA ASP A 14 13.79 -2.89 -10.29
C ASP A 14 13.50 -4.40 -10.31
N GLY A 15 12.27 -4.79 -10.68
CA GLY A 15 11.84 -6.18 -10.79
C GLY A 15 11.65 -6.92 -9.46
N SER A 16 11.80 -6.26 -8.30
CA SER A 16 11.58 -6.88 -6.99
C SER A 16 10.10 -7.05 -6.65
N CYS A 17 9.24 -6.20 -7.20
CA CYS A 17 7.79 -6.26 -7.00
C CYS A 17 7.12 -7.12 -8.08
N GLN A 18 6.09 -7.87 -7.69
CA GLN A 18 5.12 -8.51 -8.58
C GLN A 18 3.83 -7.69 -8.71
N ASP A 19 3.55 -6.81 -7.74
CA ASP A 19 2.39 -5.93 -7.76
C ASP A 19 2.70 -4.64 -6.98
N SER A 20 2.09 -3.53 -7.39
CA SER A 20 2.10 -2.28 -6.65
C SER A 20 0.89 -1.42 -6.98
N ALA A 21 0.49 -0.56 -6.04
CA ALA A 21 -0.63 0.36 -6.24
C ALA A 21 -0.50 1.64 -5.42
N ILE A 22 -1.09 2.70 -5.97
CA ILE A 22 -1.36 3.96 -5.28
C ILE A 22 -2.87 4.02 -5.05
N VAL A 23 -3.26 4.10 -3.79
CA VAL A 23 -4.67 4.02 -3.39
C VAL A 23 -5.03 5.25 -2.56
N GLY A 24 -6.07 5.99 -2.97
CA GLY A 24 -6.58 7.08 -2.15
C GLY A 24 -7.41 6.56 -0.99
N CYS A 25 -7.28 7.17 0.18
CA CYS A 25 -8.01 6.76 1.40
C CYS A 25 -8.99 7.80 1.95
N ASN A 26 -8.99 9.02 1.41
CA ASN A 26 -9.98 10.03 1.78
C ASN A 26 -11.38 9.66 1.35
N SER A 27 -12.38 10.11 2.13
CA SER A 27 -13.80 9.93 1.85
C SER A 27 -14.19 10.28 0.41
N ASP A 28 -13.64 11.36 -0.16
CA ASP A 28 -14.00 11.86 -1.48
C ASP A 28 -13.22 11.18 -2.64
N SER A 29 -12.20 10.37 -2.32
CA SER A 29 -11.30 9.78 -3.31
C SER A 29 -10.83 8.37 -2.89
N LYS A 30 -11.72 7.58 -2.30
CA LYS A 30 -11.43 6.25 -1.73
C LYS A 30 -11.51 5.15 -2.79
N TYR A 31 -10.47 5.03 -3.60
CA TYR A 31 -10.34 4.00 -4.63
C TYR A 31 -8.89 3.88 -5.11
N VAL A 32 -8.61 2.86 -5.92
CA VAL A 32 -7.30 2.65 -6.54
C VAL A 32 -7.05 3.71 -7.62
N TRP A 33 -6.07 4.60 -7.41
CA TRP A 33 -5.73 5.65 -8.38
C TRP A 33 -4.86 5.14 -9.53
N ALA A 34 -3.97 4.19 -9.22
CA ALA A 34 -3.19 3.43 -10.19
C ALA A 34 -2.73 2.11 -9.58
N ALA A 35 -2.59 1.07 -10.38
CA ALA A 35 -2.06 -0.23 -9.96
C ALA A 35 -1.39 -0.96 -11.13
N GLN A 36 -0.58 -1.97 -10.82
CA GLN A 36 -0.01 -2.85 -11.82
C GLN A 36 -1.13 -3.59 -12.56
N GLU A 37 -1.08 -3.57 -13.89
CA GLU A 37 -2.04 -4.29 -14.73
C GLU A 37 -1.92 -5.81 -14.49
N GLY A 38 -3.08 -6.47 -14.33
CA GLY A 38 -3.15 -7.89 -13.98
C GLY A 38 -2.80 -8.22 -12.53
N GLY A 39 -2.49 -7.21 -11.72
CA GLY A 39 -2.20 -7.36 -10.29
C GLY A 39 -3.42 -7.70 -9.44
N THR A 40 -3.18 -8.05 -8.18
CA THR A 40 -4.22 -8.18 -7.15
C THR A 40 -4.74 -6.81 -6.72
N PHE A 41 -3.85 -5.81 -6.57
CA PHE A 41 -4.19 -4.53 -5.96
C PHE A 41 -5.16 -3.67 -6.79
N VAL A 42 -5.27 -3.91 -8.10
CA VAL A 42 -6.28 -3.26 -8.95
C VAL A 42 -7.72 -3.54 -8.50
N ASN A 43 -7.94 -4.66 -7.80
CA ASN A 43 -9.26 -5.10 -7.33
C ASN A 43 -9.58 -4.67 -5.90
N ILE A 44 -8.74 -3.83 -5.28
CA ILE A 44 -8.99 -3.37 -3.91
C ILE A 44 -10.27 -2.54 -3.85
N THR A 45 -11.13 -2.88 -2.88
CA THR A 45 -12.43 -2.23 -2.70
C THR A 45 -12.37 -1.08 -1.68
N PRO A 46 -13.31 -0.12 -1.72
CA PRO A 46 -13.43 0.91 -0.68
C PRO A 46 -13.58 0.33 0.74
N THR A 47 -14.26 -0.82 0.87
CA THR A 47 -14.42 -1.51 2.16
C THR A 47 -13.10 -2.07 2.67
N GLU A 48 -12.28 -2.65 1.80
CA GLU A 48 -10.92 -3.09 2.17
C GLU A 48 -10.05 -1.89 2.58
N ILE A 49 -10.18 -0.75 1.90
CA ILE A 49 -9.48 0.49 2.27
C ILE A 49 -9.93 0.96 3.66
N ASP A 50 -11.23 0.93 3.96
CA ASP A 50 -11.77 1.28 5.28
C ASP A 50 -11.21 0.40 6.39
N VAL A 51 -11.05 -0.89 6.13
CA VAL A 51 -10.39 -1.81 7.06
C VAL A 51 -8.92 -1.42 7.24
N LEU A 52 -8.18 -1.17 6.16
CA LEU A 52 -6.76 -0.81 6.21
C LEU A 52 -6.49 0.48 7.00
N VAL A 53 -7.35 1.49 6.86
CA VAL A 53 -7.23 2.78 7.55
C VAL A 53 -8.03 2.85 8.86
N GLY A 54 -8.69 1.75 9.22
CA GLY A 54 -9.54 1.65 10.38
C GLY A 54 -8.78 1.73 11.70
N LYS A 55 -9.53 2.02 12.77
CA LYS A 55 -9.00 2.17 14.14
C LYS A 55 -8.77 0.83 14.84
N ASP A 56 -9.45 -0.22 14.41
CA ASP A 56 -9.27 -1.55 14.99
C ASP A 56 -8.02 -2.19 14.40
N ARG A 57 -6.92 -2.13 15.16
CA ARG A 57 -5.60 -2.65 14.76
C ARG A 57 -5.31 -4.04 15.33
N GLU A 58 -6.03 -4.44 16.38
CA GLU A 58 -5.78 -5.72 17.07
C GLU A 58 -6.37 -6.90 16.31
N SER A 59 -7.55 -6.71 15.70
CA SER A 59 -8.24 -7.78 14.97
C SER A 59 -7.49 -8.23 13.71
N PHE A 60 -6.54 -7.45 13.19
CA PHE A 60 -5.72 -7.86 12.04
C PHE A 60 -4.82 -9.04 12.34
N PHE A 61 -4.32 -9.16 13.57
CA PHE A 61 -3.41 -10.25 13.93
C PHE A 61 -4.15 -11.57 14.12
N THR A 62 -5.43 -11.52 14.48
CA THR A 62 -6.26 -12.71 14.71
C THR A 62 -7.05 -13.14 13.47
N ASN A 63 -7.64 -12.20 12.75
CA ASN A 63 -8.52 -12.49 11.62
C ASN A 63 -7.86 -12.30 10.25
N GLY A 64 -6.74 -11.59 10.20
CA GLY A 64 -6.13 -11.11 8.97
C GLY A 64 -6.94 -9.98 8.34
N LEU A 65 -6.64 -9.69 7.08
CA LEU A 65 -7.38 -8.75 6.23
C LEU A 65 -7.45 -9.27 4.80
N THR A 66 -8.18 -8.58 3.93
CA THR A 66 -8.18 -8.88 2.49
C THR A 66 -7.65 -7.71 1.69
N LEU A 67 -6.88 -8.02 0.65
CA LEU A 67 -6.40 -7.07 -0.36
C LEU A 67 -6.81 -7.60 -1.74
N GLY A 68 -7.75 -6.95 -2.41
CA GLY A 68 -8.22 -7.39 -3.72
C GLY A 68 -8.76 -8.82 -3.68
N SER A 69 -9.57 -9.13 -2.67
CA SER A 69 -10.12 -10.47 -2.40
C SER A 69 -9.10 -11.56 -2.00
N LYS A 70 -7.81 -11.23 -1.84
CA LYS A 70 -6.83 -12.17 -1.30
C LYS A 70 -6.68 -11.99 0.20
N LYS A 71 -6.83 -13.08 0.95
CA LYS A 71 -6.62 -13.09 2.40
C LYS A 71 -5.13 -12.94 2.71
N CYS A 72 -4.82 -12.04 3.63
CA CYS A 72 -3.47 -11.75 4.09
C CYS A 72 -3.42 -11.79 5.62
N SER A 73 -2.31 -12.29 6.15
CA SER A 73 -1.98 -12.17 7.58
C SER A 73 -1.12 -10.94 7.80
N VAL A 74 -1.37 -10.23 8.89
CA VAL A 74 -0.56 -9.06 9.27
C VAL A 74 0.60 -9.53 10.14
N ILE A 75 1.82 -9.27 9.69
CA ILE A 75 3.06 -9.64 10.41
C ILE A 75 3.51 -8.49 11.31
N ARG A 76 3.34 -7.26 10.85
CA ARG A 76 3.70 -6.05 11.59
C ARG A 76 2.70 -4.96 11.25
N ASP A 77 2.26 -4.26 12.29
CA ASP A 77 1.48 -3.06 12.15
C ASP A 77 2.17 -1.92 12.89
N SER A 78 2.62 -0.94 12.12
CA SER A 78 3.27 0.28 12.61
C SER A 78 2.67 1.51 11.94
N LEU A 79 1.44 1.39 11.45
CA LEU A 79 0.78 2.38 10.60
C LEU A 79 0.52 3.72 11.29
N LEU A 80 0.39 3.68 12.61
CA LEU A 80 0.16 4.84 13.47
C LEU A 80 1.40 5.19 14.32
N VAL A 81 2.54 4.54 14.07
CA VAL A 81 3.79 4.77 14.81
C VAL A 81 4.62 5.82 14.07
N ASP A 82 4.82 6.97 14.70
CA ASP A 82 5.60 8.05 14.10
C ASP A 82 7.06 7.64 13.89
N ASN A 83 7.57 7.87 12.67
CA ASN A 83 8.95 7.61 12.25
C ASN A 83 9.40 6.13 12.29
N ASP A 84 8.51 5.15 12.50
CA ASP A 84 8.83 3.77 12.13
C ASP A 84 8.83 3.72 10.60
N TRP A 85 9.83 3.11 9.96
CA TRP A 85 10.03 3.12 8.49
C TRP A 85 8.97 2.31 7.73
N THR A 86 7.76 2.28 8.26
CA THR A 86 6.59 1.56 7.84
C THR A 86 5.56 2.52 7.25
N MET A 87 4.64 1.92 6.52
CA MET A 87 3.49 2.54 5.85
C MET A 87 2.91 3.70 6.67
N ASP A 88 2.74 4.87 6.04
CA ASP A 88 2.20 6.07 6.67
C ASP A 88 0.81 6.37 6.10
N ILE A 89 -0.20 6.48 6.98
CA ILE A 89 -1.58 6.87 6.63
C ILE A 89 -1.88 8.35 6.88
N ARG A 90 -0.94 9.09 7.47
CA ARG A 90 -1.10 10.54 7.66
C ARG A 90 -1.20 11.27 6.32
N THR A 91 -0.75 10.64 5.23
CA THR A 91 -1.04 11.03 3.85
C THR A 91 -2.38 10.49 3.38
N LYS A 92 -3.05 11.23 2.50
CA LYS A 92 -4.36 10.89 1.90
C LYS A 92 -4.30 9.66 0.96
N ILE A 93 -3.21 8.90 1.02
CA ILE A 93 -2.73 7.92 0.06
C ILE A 93 -2.08 6.75 0.80
N LEU A 94 -2.35 5.55 0.31
CA LEU A 94 -1.66 4.30 0.62
C LEU A 94 -0.75 3.90 -0.54
N VAL A 95 0.49 3.53 -0.24
CA VAL A 95 1.43 2.91 -1.18
C VAL A 95 1.53 1.43 -0.86
N LEU A 96 1.10 0.59 -1.81
CA LEU A 96 1.10 -0.86 -1.67
C LEU A 96 2.17 -1.46 -2.58
N VAL A 97 2.92 -2.43 -2.05
CA VAL A 97 3.90 -3.22 -2.80
C VAL A 97 3.79 -4.69 -2.42
N MET A 98 3.91 -5.57 -3.40
CA MET A 98 3.98 -7.02 -3.22
C MET A 98 5.27 -7.51 -3.86
N GLY A 99 6.17 -8.11 -3.08
CA GLY A 99 7.41 -8.68 -3.58
C GLY A 99 7.20 -9.98 -4.31
N LYS A 100 8.06 -10.31 -5.28
CA LYS A 100 8.16 -11.65 -5.86
C LYS A 100 8.61 -12.68 -4.81
N GLU A 101 8.41 -13.95 -5.12
CA GLU A 101 8.93 -15.04 -4.31
C GLU A 101 10.44 -14.89 -4.06
N GLY A 102 10.88 -15.11 -2.82
CA GLY A 102 12.27 -14.95 -2.41
C GLY A 102 12.74 -13.52 -2.15
N VAL A 103 11.91 -12.49 -2.40
CA VAL A 103 12.28 -11.09 -2.13
C VAL A 103 12.12 -10.78 -0.64
N HIS A 104 13.17 -10.21 -0.04
CA HIS A 104 13.18 -9.90 1.39
C HIS A 104 12.29 -8.68 1.74
N GLY A 105 11.45 -8.83 2.77
CA GLY A 105 10.47 -7.82 3.19
C GLY A 105 11.08 -6.46 3.57
N GLY A 106 12.27 -6.44 4.15
CA GLY A 106 12.95 -5.18 4.52
C GLY A 106 13.23 -4.26 3.34
N GLY A 107 13.60 -4.82 2.17
CA GLY A 107 13.82 -4.04 0.95
C GLY A 107 12.53 -3.44 0.40
N LEU A 108 11.46 -4.22 0.40
CA LEU A 108 10.13 -3.78 -0.02
C LEU A 108 9.58 -2.68 0.90
N ASN A 109 9.74 -2.85 2.21
CA ASN A 109 9.33 -1.88 3.19
C ASN A 109 10.05 -0.53 2.98
N LYS A 110 11.39 -0.54 2.82
CA LYS A 110 12.16 0.67 2.53
C LYS A 110 11.70 1.36 1.24
N LYS A 111 11.38 0.59 0.21
CA LYS A 111 10.85 1.11 -1.06
C LYS A 111 9.51 1.81 -0.88
N ALA A 112 8.53 1.13 -0.28
CA ALA A 112 7.21 1.70 -0.04
C ALA A 112 7.29 2.95 0.84
N TYR A 113 8.12 2.92 1.89
CA TYR A 113 8.37 4.06 2.75
C TYR A 113 8.95 5.26 1.98
N SER A 114 9.96 5.04 1.13
CA SER A 114 10.60 6.11 0.36
C SER A 114 9.61 6.78 -0.60
N MET A 115 8.75 5.99 -1.25
CA MET A 115 7.70 6.51 -2.11
C MET A 115 6.64 7.29 -1.32
N ALA A 116 6.15 6.74 -0.21
CA ALA A 116 5.18 7.42 0.66
C ALA A 116 5.74 8.75 1.21
N LYS A 117 7.02 8.77 1.60
CA LYS A 117 7.72 9.98 2.01
C LYS A 117 7.79 11.01 0.87
N TYR A 118 8.18 10.60 -0.33
CA TYR A 118 8.23 11.49 -1.49
C TYR A 118 6.87 12.12 -1.81
N LEU A 119 5.79 11.32 -1.80
CA LEU A 119 4.45 11.81 -2.06
C LEU A 119 4.00 12.85 -1.02
N ARG A 120 4.27 12.60 0.26
CA ARG A 120 4.02 13.55 1.34
C ARG A 120 4.79 14.85 1.18
N ASP A 121 6.09 14.74 0.93
CA ASP A 121 6.97 15.90 0.75
C ASP A 121 6.55 16.71 -0.50
N SER A 122 5.88 16.08 -1.47
CA SER A 122 5.30 16.69 -2.67
C SER A 122 3.90 17.29 -2.45
N GLY A 123 3.34 17.21 -1.23
CA GLY A 123 2.07 17.85 -0.85
C GLY A 123 0.81 17.01 -1.06
N PHE A 124 0.95 15.70 -1.21
CA PHE A 124 -0.18 14.76 -1.35
C PHE A 124 -0.66 14.16 -0.02
#